data_AF-A0A0D3RJ70-F1
#
_entry.id   AF-A0A0D3RJ70-F1
#
_cell.length_a   1.000
_cell.length_b   1.000
_cell.length_c   1.000
_cell.angle_alpha   90.00
_cell.angle_beta   90.00
_cell.angle_gamma   90.00
#
_symmetry.space_group_name_H-M   'P 1'
#
loop_
_entity.id
_entity.type
_entity.pdbx_description
1 polymer ?
#
loop_
_entity_poly.entity_id
_entity_poly.type
_entity_poly.pdbx_seq_one_letter_code
_entity_poly.pdbx_strand_id
1 'polypeptide(L)'
;TSGTGAENGPSASGPCYINTYQRGSQESVWETVPQPSTDLFKYGGTNGYLDLFVKDSSYSQQWKYTNAPDADARAVQAAYWALKWATAQGKASSISDSVAKAAKMGDYLRYGMFDKYFKQIGNCVSPTSCPAGSGRNSQHYLLG
;
A
#
# COMPACT_ATOMS: atom_id res chain seq x y z
N THR A 1 3.03 -18.31 8.83
CA THR A 1 2.28 -17.35 9.66
C THR A 1 2.19 -16.04 8.89
N SER A 2 1.01 -15.46 8.71
CA SER A 2 0.85 -14.11 8.17
C SER A 2 1.45 -13.12 9.18
N GLY A 3 2.74 -12.88 9.07
CA GLY A 3 3.50 -11.87 9.82
C GLY A 3 3.98 -10.78 8.88
N THR A 4 4.85 -9.90 9.36
CA THR A 4 5.30 -8.74 8.57
C THR A 4 6.26 -9.09 7.42
N GLY A 5 6.37 -10.36 7.03
CA GLY A 5 7.33 -10.84 6.03
C GLY A 5 8.76 -11.06 6.53
N ALA A 6 9.16 -10.38 7.62
CA ALA A 6 10.51 -10.40 8.21
C ALA A 6 11.65 -10.16 7.19
N GLU A 7 12.90 -10.11 7.66
CA GLU A 7 14.10 -9.94 6.83
C GLU A 7 14.73 -11.29 6.47
N ASN A 8 13.92 -12.18 5.91
CA ASN A 8 14.33 -13.57 5.69
C ASN A 8 15.28 -13.74 4.49
N GLY A 9 15.27 -12.82 3.54
CA GLY A 9 16.17 -12.82 2.38
C GLY A 9 15.85 -13.89 1.32
N PRO A 10 16.64 -13.97 0.23
CA PRO A 10 16.34 -14.79 -0.94
C PRO A 10 16.50 -16.30 -0.72
N SER A 11 17.23 -16.72 0.31
CA SER A 11 17.41 -18.14 0.66
C SER A 11 16.27 -18.72 1.51
N ALA A 12 15.32 -17.88 1.92
CA ALA A 12 14.18 -18.31 2.71
C ALA A 12 13.07 -18.89 1.83
N SER A 13 12.30 -19.82 2.41
CA SER A 13 11.12 -20.37 1.75
C SER A 13 9.97 -19.35 1.75
N GLY A 14 9.37 -19.12 0.57
CA GLY A 14 8.25 -18.21 0.37
C GLY A 14 8.64 -16.80 -0.11
N PRO A 15 7.65 -15.94 -0.39
CA PRO A 15 7.91 -14.59 -0.88
C PRO A 15 8.49 -13.69 0.21
N CYS A 16 9.39 -12.77 -0.20
CA CYS A 16 9.89 -11.69 0.63
C CYS A 16 9.22 -10.37 0.19
N TYR A 17 8.67 -9.63 1.15
CA TYR A 17 8.10 -8.31 0.87
C TYR A 17 9.20 -7.26 0.86
N ILE A 18 9.33 -6.55 -0.26
CA ILE A 18 10.32 -5.51 -0.50
C ILE A 18 9.65 -4.24 -1.01
N ASN A 19 10.38 -3.13 -0.98
CA ASN A 19 10.06 -1.92 -1.71
C ASN A 19 11.32 -1.35 -2.37
N THR A 20 11.13 -0.41 -3.30
CA THR A 20 12.21 0.25 -4.04
C THR A 20 12.04 1.77 -4.00
N TYR A 21 10.98 2.31 -4.61
CA TYR A 21 10.77 3.76 -4.76
C TYR A 21 10.47 4.44 -3.42
N GLN A 22 11.27 5.44 -3.05
CA GLN A 22 11.14 6.23 -1.82
C GLN A 22 11.63 7.69 -1.95
N ARG A 23 12.37 8.07 -3.01
CA ARG A 23 13.11 9.36 -3.09
C ARG A 23 12.57 10.35 -4.12
N GLY A 24 11.30 10.24 -4.47
CA GLY A 24 10.58 11.24 -5.26
C GLY A 24 10.65 11.02 -6.77
N SER A 25 10.13 11.99 -7.53
CA SER A 25 9.83 11.83 -8.96
C SER A 25 11.03 11.66 -9.89
N GLN A 26 12.24 11.99 -9.43
CA GLN A 26 13.47 11.80 -10.19
C GLN A 26 14.18 10.48 -9.88
N GLU A 27 13.65 9.64 -8.98
CA GLU A 27 14.20 8.30 -8.75
C GLU A 27 13.64 7.32 -9.78
N SER A 28 14.42 7.04 -10.82
CA SER A 28 14.07 6.00 -11.80
C SER A 28 14.27 4.59 -11.23
N VAL A 29 13.76 3.59 -11.94
CA VAL A 29 13.94 2.17 -11.58
C VAL A 29 15.41 1.77 -11.42
N TRP A 30 16.32 2.44 -12.15
CA TRP A 30 17.76 2.18 -12.14
C TRP A 30 18.48 2.79 -10.94
N GLU A 31 17.82 3.68 -10.21
CA GLU A 31 18.46 4.49 -9.17
C GLU A 31 18.01 4.06 -7.76
N THR A 32 17.01 3.18 -7.66
CA THR A 32 16.47 2.71 -6.37
C THR A 32 17.46 1.88 -5.55
N VAL A 33 17.23 1.81 -4.24
CA VAL A 33 17.88 0.85 -3.34
C VAL A 33 16.81 -0.14 -2.86
N PRO A 34 16.77 -1.38 -3.36
CA PRO A 34 15.83 -2.39 -2.89
C PRO A 34 16.00 -2.66 -1.39
N GLN A 35 14.90 -2.53 -0.65
CA GLN A 35 14.88 -2.62 0.82
C GLN A 35 13.72 -3.49 1.31
N PRO A 36 13.84 -4.19 2.45
CA PRO A 36 12.78 -5.03 2.98
C PRO A 36 11.61 -4.18 3.51
N SER A 37 10.37 -4.67 3.36
CA SER A 37 9.19 -3.99 3.91
C SER A 37 9.20 -3.99 5.44
N THR A 38 9.75 -5.04 6.06
CA THR A 38 10.08 -5.06 7.49
C THR A 38 11.56 -4.82 7.65
N ASP A 39 11.94 -3.76 8.34
CA ASP A 39 13.32 -3.41 8.63
C ASP A 39 13.63 -3.72 10.10
N LEU A 40 14.46 -4.74 10.34
CA LEU A 40 14.91 -5.17 11.67
C LEU A 40 16.39 -4.83 11.89
N PHE A 41 16.98 -3.99 11.04
CA PHE A 41 18.40 -3.60 11.06
C PHE A 41 19.37 -4.76 10.83
N LYS A 42 18.92 -5.89 10.27
CA LYS A 42 19.81 -7.03 9.96
C LYS A 42 20.69 -6.75 8.74
N TYR A 43 20.18 -5.94 7.81
CA TYR A 43 20.85 -5.57 6.56
C TYR A 43 20.86 -4.05 6.40
N GLY A 44 21.71 -3.53 5.50
CA GLY A 44 21.87 -2.10 5.32
C GLY A 44 22.92 -1.51 6.28
N GLY A 45 22.68 -0.30 6.76
CA GLY A 45 23.54 0.39 7.74
C GLY A 45 23.11 0.15 9.18
N THR A 46 23.57 1.03 10.09
CA THR A 46 23.24 0.97 11.52
C THR A 46 21.74 1.02 11.80
N ASN A 47 20.99 1.77 10.99
CA ASN A 47 19.54 1.94 11.13
C ASN A 47 18.76 1.17 10.04
N GLY A 48 19.33 0.07 9.55
CA GLY A 48 18.81 -0.63 8.39
C GLY A 48 18.92 0.21 7.12
N TYR A 49 17.80 0.41 6.43
CA TYR A 49 17.69 1.30 5.27
C TYR A 49 16.94 2.59 5.57
N LEU A 50 16.47 2.78 6.80
CA LEU A 50 15.51 3.83 7.14
C LEU A 50 16.05 5.25 6.94
N ASP A 51 17.31 5.47 7.32
CA ASP A 51 17.98 6.78 7.27
C ASP A 51 18.37 7.20 5.84
N LEU A 52 18.25 6.32 4.85
CA LEU A 52 18.32 6.69 3.43
C LEU A 52 17.10 7.48 2.96
N PHE A 53 15.95 7.32 3.64
CA PHE A 53 14.65 7.79 3.14
C PHE A 53 14.01 8.83 4.04
N VAL A 54 14.12 8.68 5.37
CA VAL A 54 13.51 9.59 6.34
C VAL A 54 14.56 9.97 7.35
N LYS A 55 14.84 11.26 7.47
CA LYS A 55 15.70 11.78 8.53
C LYS A 55 14.91 11.88 9.83
N ASP A 56 15.38 11.18 10.85
CA ASP A 56 14.85 11.26 12.21
C ASP A 56 16.01 11.37 13.24
N SER A 57 15.67 11.77 14.45
CA SER A 57 16.54 11.82 15.63
C SER A 57 16.92 10.43 16.16
N SER A 58 16.08 9.43 15.92
CA SER A 58 16.30 8.03 16.29
C SER A 58 15.50 7.10 15.37
N TYR A 59 15.92 5.85 15.27
CA TYR A 59 15.30 4.85 14.39
C TYR A 59 14.85 3.63 15.19
N SER A 60 13.70 3.08 14.81
CA SER A 60 13.13 1.87 15.41
C SER A 60 12.89 0.82 14.34
N GLN A 61 13.12 -0.45 14.70
CA GLN A 61 12.72 -1.59 13.88
C GLN A 61 11.23 -1.49 13.58
N GLN A 62 10.85 -1.65 12.33
CA GLN A 62 9.50 -1.32 11.87
C GLN A 62 9.11 -2.08 10.62
N TRP A 63 7.85 -1.94 10.22
CA TRP A 63 7.34 -2.48 8.97
C TRP A 63 6.49 -1.44 8.25
N LYS A 64 6.56 -1.44 6.92
CA LYS A 64 5.83 -0.55 6.03
C LYS A 64 5.46 -1.25 4.73
N TYR A 65 4.23 -1.03 4.28
CA TYR A 65 3.71 -1.56 3.01
C TYR A 65 3.12 -0.43 2.18
N THR A 66 3.10 -0.63 0.88
CA THR A 66 2.53 0.32 -0.08
C THR A 66 1.50 -0.42 -0.91
N ASN A 67 0.27 0.08 -0.92
CA ASN A 67 -0.76 -0.43 -1.81
C ASN A 67 -0.54 0.12 -3.22
N ALA A 68 -0.91 -0.67 -4.23
CA ALA A 68 -1.07 -0.23 -5.60
C ALA A 68 -2.57 -0.23 -5.91
N PRO A 69 -3.28 0.91 -5.75
CA PRO A 69 -4.75 0.93 -5.81
C PRO A 69 -5.35 0.44 -7.12
N ASP A 70 -4.61 0.56 -8.22
CA ASP A 70 -5.01 0.02 -9.52
C ASP A 70 -5.10 -1.52 -9.51
N ALA A 71 -4.18 -2.20 -8.81
CA ALA A 71 -4.15 -3.65 -8.72
C ALA A 71 -5.30 -4.18 -7.88
N ASP A 72 -5.56 -3.56 -6.73
CA ASP A 72 -6.68 -3.92 -5.85
C ASP A 72 -8.02 -3.64 -6.53
N ALA A 73 -8.16 -2.48 -7.19
CA ALA A 73 -9.35 -2.17 -7.98
C ALA A 73 -9.59 -3.17 -9.11
N ARG A 74 -8.51 -3.60 -9.80
CA ARG A 74 -8.58 -4.63 -10.85
C ARG A 74 -9.01 -5.99 -10.28
N ALA A 75 -8.59 -6.35 -9.07
CA ALA A 75 -9.05 -7.56 -8.40
C ALA A 75 -10.54 -7.49 -8.03
N VAL A 76 -11.01 -6.33 -7.55
CA VAL A 76 -12.45 -6.09 -7.31
C VAL A 76 -13.25 -6.17 -8.62
N GLN A 77 -12.73 -5.59 -9.70
CA GLN A 77 -13.33 -5.68 -11.03
C GLN A 77 -13.42 -7.13 -11.53
N ALA A 78 -12.38 -7.93 -11.33
CA ALA A 78 -12.38 -9.34 -11.70
C ALA A 78 -13.42 -10.14 -10.88
N ALA A 79 -13.52 -9.87 -9.57
CA ALA A 79 -14.51 -10.51 -8.71
C ALA A 79 -15.95 -10.16 -9.12
N TYR A 80 -16.21 -8.93 -9.58
CA TYR A 80 -17.51 -8.54 -10.15
C TYR A 80 -17.89 -9.43 -11.33
N TRP A 81 -16.97 -9.64 -12.29
CA TRP A 81 -17.24 -10.49 -13.45
C TRP A 81 -17.40 -11.95 -13.08
N ALA A 82 -16.57 -12.46 -12.16
CA ALA A 82 -16.72 -13.82 -11.63
C ALA A 82 -18.10 -14.03 -11.00
N LEU A 83 -18.60 -13.05 -10.22
CA LEU A 83 -19.95 -13.08 -9.68
C LEU A 83 -21.02 -13.12 -10.78
N LYS A 84 -20.92 -12.25 -11.79
CA LYS A 84 -21.87 -12.25 -12.92
C LYS A 84 -21.92 -13.61 -13.62
N TRP A 85 -20.77 -14.18 -13.95
CA TRP A 85 -20.69 -15.46 -14.66
C TRP A 85 -21.15 -16.64 -13.79
N ALA A 86 -20.72 -16.69 -12.53
CA ALA A 86 -21.15 -17.75 -11.61
C ALA A 86 -22.65 -17.70 -11.36
N THR A 87 -23.24 -16.51 -11.21
CA THR A 87 -24.70 -16.35 -11.10
C THR A 87 -25.42 -16.86 -12.34
N ALA A 88 -24.95 -16.52 -13.54
CA ALA A 88 -25.55 -17.01 -14.78
C ALA A 88 -25.51 -18.55 -14.91
N GLN A 89 -24.54 -19.19 -14.27
CA GLN A 89 -24.40 -20.65 -14.22
C GLN A 89 -25.11 -21.30 -13.02
N GLY A 90 -25.80 -20.53 -12.17
CA GLY A 90 -26.40 -21.04 -10.92
C GLY A 90 -25.38 -21.47 -9.86
N LYS A 91 -24.14 -20.97 -9.94
CA LYS A 91 -22.99 -21.35 -9.10
C LYS A 91 -22.47 -20.23 -8.20
N ALA A 92 -23.22 -19.14 -8.00
CA ALA A 92 -22.77 -18.00 -7.21
C ALA A 92 -22.31 -18.37 -5.78
N SER A 93 -22.99 -19.34 -5.14
CA SER A 93 -22.63 -19.83 -3.80
C SER A 93 -21.23 -20.46 -3.74
N SER A 94 -20.71 -20.99 -4.86
CA SER A 94 -19.37 -21.61 -4.89
C SER A 94 -18.22 -20.61 -4.77
N ILE A 95 -18.48 -19.31 -4.95
CA ILE A 95 -17.47 -18.25 -4.94
C ILE A 95 -17.75 -17.15 -3.91
N SER A 96 -18.76 -17.32 -3.04
CA SER A 96 -19.21 -16.29 -2.10
C SER A 96 -18.07 -15.75 -1.22
N ASP A 97 -17.18 -16.63 -0.76
CA ASP A 97 -16.06 -16.26 0.10
C ASP A 97 -15.03 -15.38 -0.63
N SER A 98 -14.79 -15.67 -1.91
CA SER A 98 -13.89 -14.86 -2.75
C SER A 98 -14.49 -13.49 -3.03
N VAL A 99 -15.81 -13.42 -3.29
CA VAL A 99 -16.53 -12.16 -3.46
C VAL A 99 -16.51 -11.33 -2.17
N ALA A 100 -16.71 -11.97 -1.01
CA ALA A 100 -16.63 -11.29 0.28
C ALA A 100 -15.21 -10.73 0.56
N LYS A 101 -14.16 -11.48 0.19
CA LYS A 101 -12.77 -10.99 0.28
C LYS A 101 -12.53 -9.79 -0.65
N ALA A 102 -13.04 -9.82 -1.88
CA ALA A 102 -12.94 -8.69 -2.79
C ALA A 102 -13.71 -7.46 -2.28
N ALA A 103 -14.90 -7.65 -1.70
CA ALA A 103 -15.65 -6.57 -1.07
C ALA A 103 -14.87 -5.94 0.10
N LYS A 104 -14.25 -6.77 0.96
CA LYS A 104 -13.37 -6.30 2.03
C LYS A 104 -12.14 -5.55 1.50
N MET A 105 -11.52 -6.02 0.42
CA MET A 105 -10.44 -5.31 -0.26
C MET A 105 -10.88 -3.93 -0.75
N GLY A 106 -12.04 -3.85 -1.41
CA GLY A 106 -12.65 -2.57 -1.83
C GLY A 106 -12.96 -1.62 -0.67
N ASP A 107 -13.27 -2.16 0.52
CA ASP A 107 -13.50 -1.34 1.71
C ASP A 107 -12.20 -0.68 2.23
N TYR A 108 -11.08 -1.42 2.25
CA TYR A 108 -9.76 -0.88 2.61
C TYR A 108 -9.16 0.01 1.51
N LEU A 109 -9.48 -0.25 0.24
CA LEU A 109 -9.05 0.56 -0.92
C LEU A 109 -9.48 2.03 -0.80
N ARG A 110 -10.47 2.33 0.03
CA ARG A 110 -10.89 3.72 0.35
C ARG A 110 -9.76 4.55 0.95
N TYR A 111 -8.71 3.96 1.54
CA TYR A 111 -7.53 4.72 1.97
C TYR A 111 -6.83 5.43 0.80
N GLY A 112 -6.86 4.87 -0.41
CA GLY A 112 -6.32 5.51 -1.61
C GLY A 112 -7.13 6.71 -2.09
N MET A 113 -8.26 7.06 -1.45
CA MET A 113 -9.10 8.21 -1.84
C MET A 113 -8.80 9.49 -1.07
N PHE A 114 -7.86 9.46 -0.13
CA PHE A 114 -7.51 10.59 0.71
C PHE A 114 -6.18 11.21 0.30
N ASP A 115 -6.06 12.54 0.48
CA ASP A 115 -4.76 13.20 0.48
C ASP A 115 -3.77 12.46 1.42
N LYS A 116 -2.51 12.37 1.00
CA LYS A 116 -1.44 11.61 1.68
C LYS A 116 -1.33 11.93 3.19
N TYR A 117 -1.60 13.18 3.56
CA TYR A 117 -1.54 13.66 4.95
C TYR A 117 -2.90 14.14 5.46
N PHE A 118 -4.00 13.69 4.84
CA PHE A 118 -5.37 14.07 5.15
C PHE A 118 -5.60 15.60 5.15
N LYS A 119 -4.92 16.34 4.27
CA LYS A 119 -5.19 17.76 4.05
C LYS A 119 -6.52 17.96 3.32
N GLN A 120 -7.19 19.07 3.58
CA GLN A 120 -8.42 19.43 2.87
C GLN A 120 -8.13 19.57 1.36
N ILE A 121 -8.99 18.97 0.52
CA ILE A 121 -8.88 19.05 -0.93
C ILE A 121 -9.26 20.45 -1.42
N GLY A 122 -8.52 20.95 -2.42
CA GLY A 122 -8.76 22.22 -3.09
C GLY A 122 -7.81 23.33 -2.65
N ASN A 123 -7.14 23.96 -3.61
CA ASN A 123 -6.20 25.08 -3.41
C ASN A 123 -5.11 24.82 -2.34
N CYS A 124 -4.75 23.56 -2.12
CA CYS A 124 -3.65 23.19 -1.23
C CYS A 124 -2.32 23.32 -1.98
N VAL A 125 -1.67 24.48 -1.86
CA VAL A 125 -0.46 24.85 -2.62
C VAL A 125 0.81 24.96 -1.76
N SER A 126 0.67 24.97 -0.43
CA SER A 126 1.81 25.06 0.49
C SER A 126 1.61 24.14 1.69
N PRO A 127 2.61 23.30 2.04
CA PRO A 127 2.49 22.33 3.11
C PRO A 127 2.25 22.96 4.49
N THR A 128 2.70 24.21 4.69
CA THR A 128 2.55 24.94 5.96
C THR A 128 1.23 25.68 6.08
N SER A 129 0.55 25.99 4.97
CA SER A 129 -0.72 26.73 4.99
C SER A 129 -1.94 25.87 4.64
N CYS A 130 -1.76 24.69 4.04
CA CYS A 130 -2.88 23.81 3.75
C CYS A 130 -3.59 23.39 5.04
N PRO A 131 -4.90 23.65 5.18
CA PRO A 131 -5.65 23.24 6.35
C PRO A 131 -5.73 21.71 6.45
N ALA A 132 -5.75 21.20 7.68
CA ALA A 132 -6.05 19.81 7.94
C ALA A 132 -7.51 19.52 7.54
N GLY A 133 -7.77 18.32 7.02
CA GLY A 133 -9.12 17.87 6.74
C GLY A 133 -9.90 17.51 8.01
N SER A 134 -11.22 17.52 7.89
CA SER A 134 -12.18 17.01 8.87
C SER A 134 -13.24 16.16 8.17
N GLY A 135 -13.55 15.00 8.75
CA GLY A 135 -14.46 14.04 8.13
C GLY A 135 -13.98 13.58 6.75
N ARG A 136 -14.71 13.95 5.69
CA ARG A 136 -14.44 13.52 4.30
C ARG A 136 -13.92 14.61 3.38
N ASN A 137 -13.65 15.82 3.88
CA ASN A 137 -13.20 16.92 3.01
C ASN A 137 -11.72 16.76 2.55
N SER A 138 -11.00 15.76 3.04
CA SER A 138 -9.70 15.31 2.55
C SER A 138 -9.79 14.19 1.52
N GLN A 139 -11.00 13.75 1.16
CA GLN A 139 -11.21 12.76 0.09
C GLN A 139 -11.30 13.44 -1.26
N HIS A 140 -10.43 13.04 -2.19
CA HIS A 140 -10.53 13.42 -3.60
C HIS A 140 -11.39 12.43 -4.42
N TYR A 141 -11.79 11.30 -3.83
CA TYR A 141 -12.65 10.27 -4.46
C TYR A 141 -12.08 9.65 -5.75
N LEU A 142 -10.76 9.70 -5.89
CA LEU A 142 -10.01 9.01 -6.96
C LEU A 142 -9.15 7.92 -6.34
N LEU A 143 -8.64 6.99 -7.16
CA LEU A 143 -7.63 6.02 -6.73
C LEU A 143 -6.24 6.67 -6.85
N GLY A 144 -5.72 7.20 -5.74
CA GLY A 144 -4.46 7.95 -5.65
C GLY A 144 -3.25 7.12 -5.27
#